data_AF-A0A1X9LQM8-F1
#
_entry.id   AF-A0A1X9LQM8-F1
#
_cell.length_a   1.000
_cell.length_b   1.000
_cell.length_c   1.000
_cell.angle_alpha   90.00
_cell.angle_beta   90.00
_cell.angle_gamma   90.00
#
_symmetry.space_group_name_H-M   'P 1'
#
loop_
_entity.id
_entity.type
_entity.pdbx_description
1 polymer ?
#
loop_
_entity_poly.entity_id
_entity_poly.type
_entity_poly.pdbx_seq_one_letter_code
_entity_poly.pdbx_strand_id
1 'polypeptide(L)'
;MVDVLRMTAFPEPGAADGGNPAGVVLEAGGLDEAAMLRLAAEVGYSETAFVREIVDDGAVRRVRIRYFSPEAEVPFCGHATIATAVALAERDGAGELLFETPAGDVAIATSTVDGEPTAAFTSVEPRVTPLDDAVLGRLLDLLGLTSAQLDPTHPPRAAFAGNVHPIVVVADRATFDGFGFDPRAMRALMDEQGWAGTVTVLHPLVAGAVYEARNLFPVGEITEDPATGSAAASTGTYLRELGVLTPPAEVEIRQGAHVGRPSLLRVTVPPTGGIVVRGTAAALPRP
;
A
#
# COMPACT_ATOMS: atom_id res chain seq x y z
N MET A 1 20.02 9.93 21.50
CA MET A 1 19.01 10.49 20.57
C MET A 1 18.70 9.39 19.59
N VAL A 2 17.42 9.01 19.42
CA VAL A 2 17.03 7.99 18.44
C VAL A 2 17.07 8.65 17.07
N ASP A 3 17.76 8.05 16.11
CA ASP A 3 17.77 8.55 14.73
C ASP A 3 16.49 8.09 14.02
N VAL A 4 15.74 9.06 13.50
CA VAL A 4 14.48 8.82 12.80
C VAL A 4 14.64 9.34 11.39
N LEU A 5 14.66 8.41 10.43
CA LEU A 5 14.61 8.73 9.02
C LEU A 5 13.18 9.11 8.66
N ARG A 6 13.04 10.21 7.93
CA ARG A 6 11.77 10.62 7.31
C ARG A 6 11.90 10.30 5.82
N MET A 7 11.06 9.42 5.33
CA MET A 7 11.13 8.93 3.95
C MET A 7 9.77 9.05 3.27
N THR A 8 9.77 9.03 1.95
CA THR A 8 8.57 8.83 1.15
C THR A 8 8.75 7.60 0.27
N ALA A 9 7.77 6.70 0.27
CA ALA A 9 7.80 5.49 -0.55
C ALA A 9 6.84 5.61 -1.74
N PHE A 10 7.18 4.93 -2.84
CA PHE A 10 6.45 4.97 -4.10
C PHE A 10 6.30 6.36 -4.76
N PRO A 11 7.25 7.31 -4.65
CA PRO A 11 7.10 8.58 -5.37
C PRO A 11 7.00 8.34 -6.88
N GLU A 12 6.07 9.02 -7.54
CA GLU A 12 6.05 9.03 -9.01
C GLU A 12 7.34 9.71 -9.52
N PRO A 13 8.05 9.13 -10.50
CA PRO A 13 9.29 9.72 -11.01
C PRO A 13 9.08 11.16 -11.49
N GLY A 14 9.91 12.07 -10.97
CA GLY A 14 9.85 13.51 -11.29
C GLY A 14 8.89 14.32 -10.43
N ALA A 15 8.11 13.70 -9.52
CA ALA A 15 7.30 14.43 -8.56
C ALA A 15 8.13 14.92 -7.37
N ALA A 16 8.11 16.23 -7.11
CA ALA A 16 8.87 16.83 -5.99
C ALA A 16 8.37 16.36 -4.61
N ASP A 17 7.06 16.22 -4.44
CA ASP A 17 6.41 15.87 -3.16
C ASP A 17 5.57 14.58 -3.26
N GLY A 18 5.99 13.65 -4.13
CA GLY A 18 5.28 12.39 -4.38
C GLY A 18 5.42 11.33 -3.28
N GLY A 19 4.67 10.24 -3.42
CA GLY A 19 4.79 9.05 -2.56
C GLY A 19 4.07 9.16 -1.22
N ASN A 20 4.16 8.11 -0.41
CA ASN A 20 3.56 8.01 0.92
C ASN A 20 4.63 8.16 2.02
N PRO A 21 4.57 9.21 2.87
CA PRO A 21 5.54 9.45 3.92
C PRO A 21 5.52 8.37 5.00
N ALA A 22 6.70 7.93 5.43
CA ALA A 22 6.88 7.05 6.58
C ALA A 22 8.07 7.49 7.44
N GLY A 23 7.94 7.25 8.74
CA GLY A 23 9.07 7.25 9.66
C GLY A 23 9.78 5.90 9.59
N VAL A 24 11.11 5.89 9.68
CA VAL A 24 11.90 4.66 9.78
C VAL A 24 12.95 4.82 10.89
N VAL A 25 12.93 3.90 11.84
CA VAL A 25 13.94 3.77 12.90
C VAL A 25 14.66 2.44 12.70
N LEU A 26 15.87 2.49 12.14
CA LEU A 26 16.65 1.31 11.81
C LEU A 26 17.26 0.59 13.04
N GLU A 27 17.37 1.28 14.17
CA GLU A 27 18.01 0.77 15.40
C GLU A 27 17.05 0.92 16.60
N ALA A 28 15.97 0.15 16.62
CA ALA A 28 14.90 0.23 17.63
C ALA A 28 14.95 -0.89 18.69
N GLY A 29 16.02 -1.69 18.73
CA GLY A 29 16.12 -2.85 19.63
C GLY A 29 15.91 -2.54 21.12
N GLY A 30 16.39 -1.38 21.58
CA GLY A 30 16.27 -0.92 22.97
C GLY A 30 14.96 -0.20 23.33
N LEU A 31 14.02 -0.04 22.39
CA LEU A 31 12.77 0.70 22.63
C LEU A 31 11.67 -0.23 23.13
N ASP A 32 10.93 0.19 24.16
CA ASP A 32 9.68 -0.47 24.52
C ASP A 32 8.52 0.01 23.62
N GLU A 33 7.36 -0.62 23.76
CA GLU A 33 6.17 -0.29 22.99
C GLU A 33 5.71 1.16 23.20
N ALA A 34 5.72 1.62 24.46
CA ALA A 34 5.32 2.97 24.79
C ALA A 34 6.25 4.01 24.14
N ALA A 35 7.55 3.73 24.05
CA ALA A 35 8.52 4.60 23.38
C ALA A 35 8.32 4.64 21.86
N MET A 36 8.08 3.48 21.23
CA MET A 36 7.80 3.43 19.79
C MET A 36 6.50 4.18 19.45
N LEU A 37 5.44 4.00 20.23
CA LEU A 37 4.18 4.72 20.03
C LEU A 37 4.35 6.23 20.18
N ARG A 38 5.07 6.70 21.22
CA ARG A 38 5.37 8.13 21.40
C ARG A 38 6.16 8.70 20.21
N LEU A 39 7.19 7.98 19.75
CA LEU A 39 7.99 8.42 18.60
C LEU A 39 7.17 8.48 17.32
N ALA A 40 6.29 7.49 17.07
CA ALA A 40 5.40 7.52 15.91
C ALA A 40 4.47 8.74 15.94
N ALA A 41 3.91 9.07 17.11
CA ALA A 41 3.12 10.28 17.29
C ALA A 41 3.92 11.58 17.10
N GLU A 42 5.18 11.62 17.54
CA GLU A 42 6.08 12.77 17.32
C GLU A 42 6.49 12.93 15.84
N VAL A 43 6.63 11.83 15.11
CA VAL A 43 6.90 11.85 13.66
C VAL A 43 5.69 12.38 12.90
N GLY A 44 4.48 11.97 13.28
CA GLY A 44 3.23 12.50 12.75
C GLY A 44 2.88 12.06 11.32
N TYR A 45 3.56 11.05 10.78
CA TYR A 45 3.14 10.38 9.54
C TYR A 45 2.12 9.27 9.83
N SER A 46 1.50 8.72 8.78
CA SER A 46 0.51 7.65 8.94
C SER A 46 1.10 6.45 9.66
N GLU A 47 2.33 6.06 9.33
CA GLU A 47 3.05 5.01 10.02
C GLU A 47 4.56 5.31 10.19
N THR A 48 5.11 4.78 11.28
CA THR A 48 6.55 4.68 11.53
C THR A 48 6.94 3.22 11.73
N ALA A 49 7.98 2.78 11.02
CA ALA A 49 8.53 1.44 11.13
C ALA A 49 9.75 1.40 12.06
N PHE A 50 9.83 0.36 12.89
CA PHE A 50 10.85 0.18 13.91
C PHE A 50 11.54 -1.16 13.74
N VAL A 51 12.80 -1.14 13.28
CA VAL A 51 13.63 -2.34 13.13
C VAL A 51 14.21 -2.71 14.50
N ARG A 52 13.75 -3.83 15.03
CA ARG A 52 14.07 -4.32 16.37
C ARG A 52 15.37 -5.11 16.42
N GLU A 53 15.60 -5.92 15.38
CA GLU A 53 16.70 -6.86 15.31
C GLU A 53 16.97 -7.20 13.85
N ILE A 54 18.24 -7.36 13.48
CA ILE A 54 18.67 -7.85 12.17
C ILE A 54 19.62 -9.02 12.39
N VAL A 55 19.30 -10.16 11.78
CA VAL A 55 20.13 -11.38 11.78
C VAL A 55 20.49 -11.73 10.35
N ASP A 56 21.79 -11.74 10.04
CA ASP A 56 22.31 -12.09 8.72
C ASP A 56 22.96 -13.48 8.75
N ASP A 57 22.39 -14.43 7.99
CA ASP A 57 22.93 -15.79 7.83
C ASP A 57 23.73 -15.97 6.52
N GLY A 58 23.95 -14.88 5.76
CA GLY A 58 24.67 -14.85 4.49
C GLY A 58 23.82 -15.18 3.27
N ALA A 59 22.60 -15.69 3.44
CA ALA A 59 21.66 -15.95 2.34
C ALA A 59 20.46 -15.00 2.36
N VAL A 60 19.86 -14.79 3.53
CA VAL A 60 18.72 -13.89 3.73
C VAL A 60 18.89 -13.14 5.04
N ARG A 61 18.79 -11.81 5.02
CA ARG A 61 18.79 -11.01 6.25
C ARG A 61 17.38 -11.02 6.85
N ARG A 62 17.25 -11.59 8.05
CA ARG A 62 16.01 -11.57 8.83
C ARG A 62 15.93 -10.28 9.61
N VAL A 63 14.82 -9.57 9.49
CA VAL A 63 14.60 -8.27 10.10
C VAL A 63 13.33 -8.32 10.93
N ARG A 64 13.45 -8.26 12.25
CA ARG A 64 12.28 -8.14 13.12
C ARG A 64 11.83 -6.69 13.12
N ILE A 65 10.59 -6.42 12.75
CA ILE A 65 10.08 -5.07 12.53
C ILE A 65 8.68 -4.90 13.11
N ARG A 66 8.38 -3.70 13.63
CA ARG A 66 7.04 -3.31 14.10
C ARG A 66 6.62 -1.99 13.45
N TYR A 67 5.31 -1.76 13.33
CA TYR A 67 4.76 -0.58 12.67
C TYR A 67 3.77 0.11 13.60
N PHE A 68 3.89 1.42 13.77
CA PHE A 68 2.99 2.20 14.61
C PHE A 68 2.41 3.35 13.81
N SER A 69 1.10 3.51 13.90
CA SER A 69 0.47 4.80 13.64
C SER A 69 0.70 5.74 14.83
N PRO A 70 0.29 7.02 14.74
CA PRO A 70 0.31 7.91 15.90
C PRO A 70 -0.53 7.42 17.09
N GLU A 71 -1.48 6.50 16.87
CA GLU A 71 -2.46 6.09 17.88
C GLU A 71 -2.24 4.66 18.40
N ALA A 72 -1.76 3.74 17.56
CA ALA A 72 -1.62 2.33 17.93
C ALA A 72 -0.60 1.59 17.04
N GLU A 73 -0.22 0.37 17.46
CA GLU A 73 0.47 -0.56 16.58
C GLU A 73 -0.46 -1.05 15.47
N VAL A 74 0.09 -1.18 14.26
CA VAL A 74 -0.57 -1.86 13.13
C VAL A 74 0.24 -3.10 12.73
N PRO A 75 -0.42 -4.19 12.31
CA PRO A 75 0.26 -5.45 12.11
C PRO A 75 1.18 -5.46 10.87
N PHE A 76 0.90 -4.60 9.88
CA PHE A 76 1.69 -4.44 8.67
C PHE A 76 1.38 -3.10 7.99
N CYS A 77 2.39 -2.47 7.39
CA CYS A 77 2.22 -1.31 6.52
C CYS A 77 3.15 -1.40 5.28
N GLY A 78 2.56 -1.37 4.08
CA GLY A 78 3.29 -1.60 2.83
C GLY A 78 4.30 -0.51 2.48
N HIS A 79 3.93 0.76 2.61
CA HIS A 79 4.82 1.87 2.24
C HIS A 79 5.97 2.03 3.24
N ALA A 80 5.71 1.86 4.55
CA ALA A 80 6.75 1.86 5.58
C ALA A 80 7.69 0.65 5.44
N THR A 81 7.18 -0.48 4.95
CA THR A 81 7.99 -1.66 4.58
C THR A 81 8.94 -1.36 3.43
N ILE A 82 8.45 -0.76 2.34
CA ILE A 82 9.30 -0.34 1.21
C ILE A 82 10.33 0.71 1.64
N ALA A 83 9.92 1.73 2.39
CA ALA A 83 10.83 2.73 2.93
C ALA A 83 11.96 2.10 3.76
N THR A 84 11.61 1.19 4.66
CA THR A 84 12.59 0.50 5.51
C THR A 84 13.52 -0.40 4.69
N ALA A 85 12.99 -1.17 3.75
CA ALA A 85 13.78 -2.05 2.91
C ALA A 85 14.77 -1.27 2.02
N VAL A 86 14.34 -0.14 1.47
CA VAL A 86 15.22 0.77 0.72
C VAL A 86 16.30 1.36 1.62
N ALA A 87 15.96 1.84 2.81
CA ALA A 87 16.94 2.37 3.76
C ALA A 87 17.98 1.33 4.19
N LEU A 88 17.56 0.07 4.39
CA LEU A 88 18.46 -1.04 4.67
C LEU A 88 19.35 -1.37 3.47
N ALA A 89 18.80 -1.33 2.25
CA ALA A 89 19.58 -1.54 1.04
C ALA A 89 20.63 -0.44 0.81
N GLU A 90 20.33 0.81 1.15
CA GLU A 90 21.28 1.93 1.12
C GLU A 90 22.40 1.76 2.16
N ARG A 91 22.04 1.36 3.38
CA ARG A 91 23.00 1.23 4.49
C ARG A 91 23.90 0.01 4.36
N ASP A 92 23.30 -1.13 4.01
CA ASP A 92 23.92 -2.46 4.15
C ASP A 92 24.08 -3.19 2.80
N GLY A 93 23.66 -2.57 1.70
CA GLY A 93 23.67 -3.17 0.36
C GLY A 93 22.38 -3.92 0.03
N ALA A 94 22.08 -4.02 -1.27
CA ALA A 94 20.93 -4.74 -1.79
C ALA A 94 21.04 -6.28 -1.60
N GLY A 95 19.91 -6.95 -1.50
CA GLY A 95 19.80 -8.39 -1.31
C GLY A 95 18.41 -8.82 -0.80
N GLU A 96 18.28 -10.12 -0.53
CA GLU A 96 17.05 -10.71 -0.01
C GLU A 96 16.90 -10.41 1.49
N LEU A 97 15.69 -10.01 1.87
CA LEU A 97 15.27 -9.70 3.23
C LEU A 97 14.03 -10.53 3.59
N LEU A 98 13.94 -10.96 4.84
CA LEU A 98 12.72 -11.53 5.41
C LEU A 98 12.30 -10.66 6.59
N PHE A 99 11.21 -9.92 6.43
CA PHE A 99 10.67 -9.10 7.51
C PHE A 99 9.75 -9.94 8.39
N GLU A 100 10.12 -10.15 9.65
CA GLU A 100 9.28 -10.79 10.66
C GLU A 100 8.34 -9.71 11.23
N THR A 101 7.08 -9.72 10.78
CA THR A 101 6.07 -8.73 11.18
C THR A 101 4.99 -9.36 12.09
N PRO A 102 4.20 -8.57 12.83
CA PRO A 102 3.03 -9.11 13.53
C PRO A 102 1.98 -9.77 12.60
N ALA A 103 1.95 -9.41 11.31
CA ALA A 103 1.12 -10.06 10.30
C ALA A 103 1.71 -11.36 9.73
N GLY A 104 2.90 -11.77 10.20
CA GLY A 104 3.68 -12.88 9.66
C GLY A 104 4.88 -12.42 8.84
N ASP A 105 5.58 -13.39 8.25
CA ASP A 105 6.80 -13.13 7.50
C ASP A 105 6.50 -12.53 6.11
N VAL A 106 7.24 -11.48 5.75
CA VAL A 106 7.13 -10.81 4.46
C VAL A 106 8.46 -10.92 3.73
N ALA A 107 8.46 -11.65 2.61
CA ALA A 107 9.63 -11.76 1.74
C ALA A 107 9.81 -10.46 0.93
N ILE A 108 11.01 -9.89 0.99
CA ILE A 108 11.35 -8.64 0.31
C ILE A 108 12.65 -8.83 -0.47
N ALA A 109 12.59 -8.53 -1.76
CA ALA A 109 13.76 -8.44 -2.60
C ALA A 109 14.15 -6.97 -2.75
N THR A 110 15.43 -6.65 -2.53
CA THR A 110 15.97 -5.32 -2.82
C THR A 110 16.98 -5.40 -3.95
N SER A 111 16.98 -4.41 -4.83
CA SER A 111 17.91 -4.31 -5.96
C SER A 111 18.24 -2.86 -6.27
N THR A 112 19.26 -2.62 -7.10
CA THR A 112 19.62 -1.29 -7.58
C THR A 112 19.23 -1.17 -9.04
N VAL A 113 18.41 -0.18 -9.37
CA VAL A 113 17.99 0.13 -10.75
C VAL A 113 18.46 1.55 -11.04
N ASP A 114 19.26 1.73 -12.10
CA ASP A 114 19.82 3.03 -12.50
C ASP A 114 20.57 3.77 -11.37
N GLY A 115 21.17 3.01 -10.45
CA GLY A 115 21.89 3.56 -9.29
C GLY A 115 21.00 3.87 -8.09
N GLU A 116 19.68 3.72 -8.20
CA GLU A 116 18.74 3.93 -7.10
C GLU A 116 18.28 2.60 -6.48
N PRO A 117 18.23 2.51 -5.14
CA PRO A 117 17.69 1.35 -4.43
C PRO A 117 16.19 1.20 -4.68
N THR A 118 15.77 -0.02 -4.94
CA THR A 118 14.36 -0.42 -5.07
C THR A 118 14.09 -1.59 -4.15
N ALA A 119 12.86 -1.69 -3.68
CA ALA A 119 12.39 -2.82 -2.89
C ALA A 119 11.10 -3.38 -3.49
N ALA A 120 10.89 -4.68 -3.33
CA ALA A 120 9.67 -5.34 -3.71
C ALA A 120 9.26 -6.34 -2.63
N PHE A 121 8.02 -6.27 -2.16
CA PHE A 121 7.47 -7.29 -1.27
C PHE A 121 6.55 -8.23 -2.05
N THR A 122 6.50 -9.50 -1.63
CA THR A 122 5.54 -10.46 -2.15
C THR A 122 4.39 -10.62 -1.16
N SER A 123 3.16 -10.42 -1.62
CA SER A 123 1.97 -10.66 -0.80
C SER A 123 1.80 -12.13 -0.45
N VAL A 124 1.03 -12.40 0.60
CA VAL A 124 0.55 -13.75 0.93
C VAL A 124 -0.34 -14.30 -0.19
N GLU A 125 -0.72 -15.58 -0.10
CA GLU A 125 -1.62 -16.21 -1.06
C GLU A 125 -2.91 -15.37 -1.22
N PRO A 126 -3.15 -14.81 -2.41
CA PRO A 126 -4.20 -13.84 -2.57
C PRO A 126 -5.50 -14.51 -3.03
N ARG A 127 -6.63 -13.82 -2.87
CA ARG A 127 -7.94 -14.32 -3.29
C ARG A 127 -8.90 -13.20 -3.65
N VAL A 128 -9.90 -13.53 -4.45
CA VAL A 128 -11.00 -12.63 -4.81
C VAL A 128 -12.31 -13.26 -4.39
N THR A 129 -13.20 -12.47 -3.82
CA THR A 129 -14.54 -12.88 -3.40
C THR A 129 -15.60 -11.94 -3.97
N PRO A 130 -16.82 -12.43 -4.27
CA PRO A 130 -17.94 -11.56 -4.60
C PRO A 130 -18.20 -10.55 -3.50
N LEU A 131 -18.57 -9.32 -3.87
CA LEU A 131 -19.11 -8.35 -2.95
C LEU A 131 -20.62 -8.57 -2.84
N ASP A 132 -21.19 -8.54 -1.64
CA ASP A 132 -22.64 -8.64 -1.44
C ASP A 132 -23.36 -7.46 -2.12
N ASP A 133 -24.48 -7.73 -2.80
CA ASP A 133 -25.19 -6.73 -3.60
C ASP A 133 -25.74 -5.58 -2.75
N ALA A 134 -26.20 -5.85 -1.52
CA ALA A 134 -26.69 -4.81 -0.63
C ALA A 134 -25.53 -3.94 -0.10
N VAL A 135 -24.39 -4.57 0.18
CA VAL A 135 -23.16 -3.86 0.57
C VAL A 135 -22.63 -3.01 -0.59
N LEU A 136 -22.61 -3.55 -1.82
CA LEU A 136 -22.23 -2.82 -3.02
C LEU A 136 -23.16 -1.62 -3.24
N GLY A 137 -24.47 -1.79 -3.11
CA GLY A 137 -25.43 -0.69 -3.24
C GLY A 137 -25.12 0.46 -2.26
N ARG A 138 -24.90 0.13 -0.99
CA ARG A 138 -24.50 1.12 0.04
C ARG A 138 -23.18 1.79 -0.30
N LEU A 139 -22.19 1.04 -0.78
CA LEU A 139 -20.89 1.59 -1.17
C LEU A 139 -21.07 2.59 -2.32
N LEU A 140 -21.83 2.24 -3.35
CA LEU A 140 -22.08 3.13 -4.50
C LEU A 140 -22.84 4.38 -4.08
N ASP A 141 -23.85 4.25 -3.22
CA ASP A 141 -24.59 5.40 -2.67
C ASP A 141 -23.65 6.36 -1.92
N LEU A 142 -22.72 5.84 -1.12
CA LEU A 142 -21.72 6.65 -0.40
C LEU A 142 -20.75 7.38 -1.34
N LEU A 143 -20.44 6.78 -2.49
CA LEU A 143 -19.59 7.38 -3.52
C LEU A 143 -20.37 8.34 -4.45
N GLY A 144 -21.70 8.42 -4.31
CA GLY A 144 -22.56 9.16 -5.24
C GLY A 144 -22.56 8.55 -6.64
N LEU A 145 -22.34 7.24 -6.76
CA LEU A 145 -22.24 6.50 -8.01
C LEU A 145 -23.44 5.57 -8.21
N THR A 146 -23.66 5.19 -9.46
CA THR A 146 -24.61 4.15 -9.86
C THR A 146 -23.87 3.01 -10.54
N SER A 147 -24.46 1.81 -10.57
CA SER A 147 -23.88 0.66 -11.28
C SER A 147 -23.63 0.91 -12.76
N ALA A 148 -24.39 1.82 -13.39
CA ALA A 148 -24.23 2.20 -14.80
C ALA A 148 -22.95 3.03 -15.07
N GLN A 149 -22.33 3.60 -14.03
CA GLN A 149 -21.07 4.34 -14.14
C GLN A 149 -19.84 3.46 -13.95
N LEU A 150 -20.04 2.20 -13.55
CA LEU A 150 -18.96 1.24 -13.38
C LEU A 150 -18.58 0.62 -14.73
N ASP A 151 -17.32 0.18 -14.85
CA ASP A 151 -16.86 -0.55 -16.01
C ASP A 151 -17.45 -1.98 -15.98
N PRO A 152 -18.27 -2.38 -16.98
CA PRO A 152 -18.90 -3.69 -17.01
C PRO A 152 -17.90 -4.84 -17.24
N THR A 153 -16.68 -4.55 -17.71
CA THR A 153 -15.61 -5.53 -17.89
C THR A 153 -14.81 -5.77 -16.61
N HIS A 154 -15.05 -4.97 -15.57
CA HIS A 154 -14.41 -5.05 -14.26
C HIS A 154 -15.48 -5.10 -13.15
N PRO A 155 -16.17 -6.24 -12.96
CA PRO A 155 -17.22 -6.37 -11.97
C PRO A 155 -16.69 -6.14 -10.54
N PRO A 156 -17.40 -5.40 -9.67
CA PRO A 156 -16.97 -5.16 -8.29
C PRO A 156 -16.70 -6.44 -7.49
N ARG A 157 -15.61 -6.44 -6.72
CA ARG A 157 -15.19 -7.58 -5.88
C ARG A 157 -14.52 -7.11 -4.61
N ALA A 158 -14.47 -7.97 -3.60
CA ALA A 158 -13.54 -7.84 -2.50
C ALA A 158 -12.28 -8.67 -2.80
N ALA A 159 -11.13 -8.03 -2.89
CA ALA A 159 -9.84 -8.67 -3.16
C ALA A 159 -8.97 -8.67 -1.90
N PHE A 160 -8.24 -9.75 -1.68
CA PHE A 160 -7.34 -9.93 -0.54
C PHE A 160 -5.95 -10.30 -1.03
N ALA A 161 -4.95 -9.57 -0.55
CA ALA A 161 -3.52 -9.89 -0.71
C ALA A 161 -2.73 -9.45 0.54
N GLY A 162 -3.27 -9.77 1.73
CA GLY A 162 -2.79 -9.34 3.04
C GLY A 162 -3.85 -8.58 3.83
N ASN A 163 -4.53 -7.64 3.18
CA ASN A 163 -5.74 -6.97 3.67
C ASN A 163 -6.87 -7.12 2.65
N VAL A 164 -8.12 -7.03 3.10
CA VAL A 164 -9.28 -6.99 2.20
C VAL A 164 -9.50 -5.56 1.71
N HIS A 165 -9.58 -5.41 0.39
CA HIS A 165 -9.88 -4.18 -0.31
C HIS A 165 -11.09 -4.43 -1.24
N PRO A 166 -12.25 -3.80 -0.99
CA PRO A 166 -13.30 -3.70 -2.00
C PRO A 166 -12.78 -2.90 -3.19
N ILE A 167 -13.00 -3.41 -4.39
CA ILE A 167 -12.58 -2.79 -5.65
C ILE A 167 -13.83 -2.49 -6.47
N VAL A 168 -13.96 -1.22 -6.85
CA VAL A 168 -14.91 -0.75 -7.87
C VAL A 168 -14.13 -0.04 -8.97
N VAL A 169 -14.53 -0.25 -10.23
CA VAL A 169 -13.86 0.36 -11.38
C VAL A 169 -14.83 1.30 -12.07
N VAL A 170 -14.45 2.56 -12.20
CA VAL A 170 -15.25 3.63 -12.82
C VAL A 170 -14.82 3.79 -14.27
N ALA A 171 -15.79 3.70 -15.18
CA ALA A 171 -15.53 3.70 -16.62
C ALA A 171 -15.10 5.09 -17.15
N ASP A 172 -15.74 6.14 -16.67
CA ASP A 172 -15.54 7.51 -17.15
C ASP A 172 -14.53 8.29 -16.28
N ARG A 173 -13.63 9.00 -16.95
CA ARG A 173 -12.57 9.78 -16.30
C ARG A 173 -13.12 10.90 -15.42
N ALA A 174 -14.10 11.66 -15.92
CA ALA A 174 -14.66 12.78 -15.18
C ALA A 174 -15.39 12.30 -13.92
N THR A 175 -16.04 11.15 -13.98
CA THR A 175 -16.68 10.50 -12.84
C THR A 175 -15.64 10.04 -11.81
N PHE A 176 -14.53 9.42 -12.25
CA PHE A 176 -13.44 9.00 -11.36
C PHE A 176 -12.79 10.18 -10.64
N ASP A 177 -12.54 11.29 -11.34
CA ASP A 177 -11.97 12.49 -10.74
C ASP A 177 -12.96 13.23 -9.84
N GLY A 178 -14.25 13.16 -10.17
CA GLY A 178 -15.29 13.99 -9.57
C GLY A 178 -16.08 13.34 -8.42
N PHE A 179 -15.98 12.02 -8.21
CA PHE A 179 -16.73 11.40 -7.12
C PHE A 179 -16.22 11.89 -5.75
N GLY A 180 -17.17 12.06 -4.84
CA GLY A 180 -16.92 12.39 -3.45
C GLY A 180 -17.48 11.31 -2.53
N PHE A 181 -17.16 11.41 -1.24
CA PHE A 181 -17.72 10.52 -0.23
C PHE A 181 -17.73 11.22 1.13
N ASP A 182 -18.62 10.79 2.02
CA ASP A 182 -18.57 11.16 3.44
C ASP A 182 -17.54 10.25 4.15
N PRO A 183 -16.42 10.77 4.68
CA PRO A 183 -15.39 9.95 5.32
C PRO A 183 -15.89 9.21 6.56
N ARG A 184 -16.80 9.80 7.33
CA ARG A 184 -17.36 9.16 8.53
C ARG A 184 -18.28 8.01 8.17
N ALA A 185 -19.14 8.21 7.17
CA ALA A 185 -20.04 7.16 6.71
C ALA A 185 -19.28 6.02 6.02
N MET A 186 -18.23 6.35 5.25
CA MET A 186 -17.31 5.37 4.67
C MET A 186 -16.59 4.56 5.76
N ARG A 187 -16.04 5.21 6.79
CA ARG A 187 -15.43 4.51 7.95
C ARG A 187 -16.41 3.53 8.58
N ALA A 188 -17.64 3.97 8.84
CA ALA A 188 -18.65 3.13 9.47
C ALA A 188 -18.97 1.87 8.64
N LEU A 189 -19.04 2.01 7.31
CA LEU A 189 -19.22 0.86 6.42
C LEU A 189 -17.99 -0.07 6.47
N MET A 190 -16.78 0.48 6.42
CA MET A 190 -15.54 -0.32 6.50
C MET A 190 -15.46 -1.10 7.82
N ASP A 191 -15.80 -0.48 8.95
CA ASP A 191 -15.87 -1.12 10.27
C ASP A 191 -16.88 -2.27 10.30
N GLU A 192 -18.11 -2.01 9.84
CA GLU A 192 -19.19 -2.99 9.79
C GLU A 192 -18.80 -4.23 8.98
N GLN A 193 -18.08 -4.03 7.87
CA GLN A 193 -17.67 -5.09 6.95
C GLN A 193 -16.30 -5.70 7.31
N GLY A 194 -15.62 -5.20 8.34
CA GLY A 194 -14.29 -5.67 8.73
C GLY A 194 -13.21 -5.39 7.69
N TRP A 195 -13.36 -4.34 6.86
CA TRP A 195 -12.39 -3.93 5.87
C TRP A 195 -11.25 -3.14 6.53
N ALA A 196 -10.25 -3.87 7.02
CA ALA A 196 -9.04 -3.29 7.62
C ALA A 196 -8.12 -2.58 6.61
N GLY A 197 -8.30 -2.85 5.31
CA GLY A 197 -7.60 -2.16 4.22
C GLY A 197 -8.29 -0.85 3.82
N THR A 198 -8.21 -0.54 2.52
CA THR A 198 -8.84 0.63 1.90
C THR A 198 -10.00 0.19 1.01
N VAL A 199 -10.91 1.11 0.69
CA VAL A 199 -11.81 0.94 -0.47
C VAL A 199 -11.09 1.47 -1.70
N THR A 200 -10.86 0.61 -2.68
CA THR A 200 -10.12 0.94 -3.91
C THR A 200 -11.11 1.30 -5.02
N VAL A 201 -11.02 2.52 -5.51
CA VAL A 201 -11.69 2.96 -6.73
C VAL A 201 -10.64 3.05 -7.83
N LEU A 202 -10.87 2.39 -8.96
CA LEU A 202 -9.95 2.36 -10.10
C LEU A 202 -10.55 3.03 -11.33
N HIS A 203 -9.67 3.54 -12.19
CA HIS A 203 -10.00 3.91 -13.56
C HIS A 203 -8.90 3.38 -14.51
N PRO A 204 -9.25 2.60 -15.56
CA PRO A 204 -8.26 2.08 -16.51
C PRO A 204 -7.75 3.19 -17.43
N LEU A 205 -6.44 3.42 -17.45
CA LEU A 205 -5.77 4.28 -18.44
C LEU A 205 -5.34 3.48 -19.67
N VAL A 206 -4.86 2.25 -19.42
CA VAL A 206 -4.58 1.23 -20.42
C VAL A 206 -5.08 -0.09 -19.87
N ALA A 207 -6.11 -0.66 -20.50
CA ALA A 207 -6.73 -1.89 -20.03
C ALA A 207 -5.69 -3.01 -19.80
N GLY A 208 -5.73 -3.62 -18.62
CA GLY A 208 -4.81 -4.70 -18.24
C GLY A 208 -3.37 -4.28 -17.91
N ALA A 209 -3.00 -2.99 -18.03
CA ALA A 209 -1.61 -2.56 -17.89
C ALA A 209 -1.42 -1.30 -17.02
N VAL A 210 -2.29 -0.30 -17.10
CA VAL A 210 -2.13 0.97 -16.37
C VAL A 210 -3.46 1.43 -15.80
N TYR A 211 -3.48 1.67 -14.48
CA TYR A 211 -4.66 2.12 -13.75
C TYR A 211 -4.34 3.35 -12.91
N GLU A 212 -5.32 4.23 -12.78
CA GLU A 212 -5.34 5.25 -11.74
C GLU A 212 -6.20 4.76 -10.58
N ALA A 213 -5.73 4.98 -9.36
CA ALA A 213 -6.37 4.49 -8.14
C ALA A 213 -6.59 5.64 -7.14
N ARG A 214 -7.75 5.59 -6.49
CA ARG A 214 -8.05 6.33 -5.26
C ARG A 214 -8.34 5.30 -4.18
N ASN A 215 -7.62 5.39 -3.07
CA ASN A 215 -7.74 4.44 -1.97
C ASN A 215 -8.31 5.16 -0.74
N LEU A 216 -9.61 4.98 -0.54
CA LEU A 216 -10.35 5.63 0.53
C LEU A 216 -10.00 4.93 1.84
N PHE A 217 -9.50 5.71 2.80
CA PHE A 217 -9.02 5.21 4.07
C PHE A 217 -9.26 6.23 5.19
N PRO A 218 -10.51 6.43 5.62
CA PRO A 218 -10.82 7.42 6.64
C PRO A 218 -10.31 6.97 8.01
N VAL A 219 -9.14 7.47 8.42
CA VAL A 219 -8.49 7.19 9.71
C VAL A 219 -7.86 8.49 10.22
N GLY A 220 -8.31 8.96 11.39
CA GLY A 220 -7.91 10.27 11.91
C GLY A 220 -8.24 11.38 10.91
N GLU A 221 -7.21 12.14 10.52
CA GLU A 221 -7.31 13.22 9.53
C GLU A 221 -7.11 12.74 8.07
N ILE A 222 -6.70 11.48 7.87
CA ILE A 222 -6.49 10.90 6.55
C ILE A 222 -7.86 10.48 6.01
N THR A 223 -8.20 10.93 4.80
CA THR A 223 -9.41 10.51 4.08
C THR A 223 -9.08 9.54 2.95
N GLU A 224 -7.99 9.78 2.23
CA GLU A 224 -7.44 8.90 1.20
C GLU A 224 -5.94 8.69 1.43
N ASP A 225 -5.49 7.46 1.25
CA ASP A 225 -4.09 7.10 1.36
C ASP A 225 -3.35 7.41 0.03
N PRO A 226 -2.17 8.05 0.03
CA PRO A 226 -1.50 8.47 -1.21
C PRO A 226 -0.84 7.33 -1.98
N ALA A 227 -0.38 6.26 -1.29
CA ALA A 227 0.12 5.04 -1.93
C ALA A 227 -0.12 3.81 -1.06
N THR A 228 -0.92 2.87 -1.55
CA THR A 228 -1.36 1.70 -0.76
C THR A 228 -0.85 0.39 -1.36
N GLY A 229 0.28 -0.11 -0.86
CA GLY A 229 0.91 -1.33 -1.37
C GLY A 229 -0.01 -2.58 -1.33
N SER A 230 -0.76 -2.79 -0.26
CA SER A 230 -1.68 -3.94 -0.16
C SER A 230 -2.88 -3.85 -1.11
N ALA A 231 -3.35 -2.63 -1.41
CA ALA A 231 -4.40 -2.40 -2.40
C ALA A 231 -3.86 -2.64 -3.82
N ALA A 232 -2.61 -2.27 -4.10
CA ALA A 232 -1.94 -2.57 -5.36
C ALA A 232 -1.77 -4.09 -5.57
N ALA A 233 -1.35 -4.82 -4.54
CA ALA A 233 -1.31 -6.28 -4.56
C ALA A 233 -2.70 -6.90 -4.79
N SER A 234 -3.72 -6.38 -4.09
CA SER A 234 -5.11 -6.81 -4.24
C SER A 234 -5.67 -6.52 -5.64
N THR A 235 -5.26 -5.40 -6.25
CA THR A 235 -5.59 -5.04 -7.64
C THR A 235 -4.95 -6.02 -8.62
N GLY A 236 -3.67 -6.34 -8.47
CA GLY A 236 -3.01 -7.36 -9.32
C GLY A 236 -3.73 -8.72 -9.24
N THR A 237 -4.18 -9.11 -8.04
CA THR A 237 -4.98 -10.32 -7.82
C THR A 237 -6.31 -10.23 -8.55
N TYR A 238 -7.04 -9.14 -8.35
CA TYR A 238 -8.32 -8.86 -8.99
C TYR A 238 -8.25 -8.97 -10.51
N LEU A 239 -7.23 -8.38 -11.13
CA LEU A 239 -7.03 -8.43 -12.57
C LEU A 239 -6.70 -9.84 -13.07
N ARG A 240 -5.92 -10.61 -12.30
CA ARG A 240 -5.60 -12.01 -12.61
C ARG A 240 -6.84 -12.91 -12.55
N GLU A 241 -7.55 -12.90 -11.42
CA GLU A 241 -8.66 -13.83 -11.17
C GLU A 241 -9.88 -13.55 -12.06
N LEU A 242 -10.06 -12.31 -12.51
CA LEU A 242 -11.12 -11.95 -13.44
C LEU A 242 -10.72 -12.12 -14.92
N GLY A 243 -9.48 -12.52 -15.21
CA GLY A 243 -9.00 -12.70 -16.58
C GLY A 243 -8.90 -11.40 -17.39
N VAL A 244 -8.76 -10.25 -16.70
CA VAL A 244 -8.56 -8.95 -17.34
C VAL A 244 -7.18 -8.83 -17.99
N LEU A 245 -6.21 -9.60 -17.48
CA LEU A 245 -4.88 -9.76 -18.04
C LEU A 245 -4.47 -11.24 -18.06
N THR A 246 -3.44 -11.56 -18.83
CA THR A 246 -2.83 -12.90 -18.88
C THR A 246 -1.47 -12.88 -18.17
N PRO A 247 -1.32 -13.55 -17.01
CA PRO A 247 -0.03 -13.68 -16.35
C PRO A 247 0.99 -14.52 -17.16
N PRO A 248 2.31 -14.29 -16.99
CA PRO A 248 2.91 -13.24 -16.18
C PRO A 248 2.69 -11.86 -16.80
N ALA A 249 2.34 -10.87 -15.97
CA ALA A 249 2.06 -9.51 -16.42
C ALA A 249 2.63 -8.46 -15.46
N GLU A 250 2.85 -7.26 -15.98
CA GLU A 250 3.19 -6.07 -15.20
C GLU A 250 2.02 -5.09 -15.27
N VAL A 251 1.70 -4.48 -14.13
CA VAL A 251 0.66 -3.45 -14.02
C VAL A 251 1.25 -2.24 -13.30
N GLU A 252 1.06 -1.06 -13.87
CA GLU A 252 1.34 0.21 -13.21
C GLU A 252 0.07 0.75 -12.56
N ILE A 253 0.17 1.10 -11.28
CA ILE A 253 -0.91 1.75 -10.54
C ILE A 253 -0.42 3.11 -10.11
N ARG A 254 -1.05 4.16 -10.65
CA ARG A 254 -0.86 5.55 -10.25
C ARG A 254 -1.86 5.89 -9.17
N GLN A 255 -1.40 6.52 -8.09
CA GLN A 255 -2.24 6.83 -6.93
C GLN A 255 -1.86 8.19 -6.35
N GLY A 256 -2.75 8.79 -5.57
CA GLY A 256 -2.42 9.91 -4.69
C GLY A 256 -2.40 11.28 -5.34
N ALA A 257 -2.64 11.38 -6.65
CA ALA A 257 -2.75 12.67 -7.35
C ALA A 257 -3.86 13.56 -6.74
N HIS A 258 -5.01 12.98 -6.38
CA HIS A 258 -6.15 13.69 -5.76
C HIS A 258 -5.87 14.20 -4.35
N VAL A 259 -4.82 13.70 -3.69
CA VAL A 259 -4.33 14.20 -2.39
C VAL A 259 -2.98 14.92 -2.51
N GLY A 260 -2.57 15.29 -3.73
CA GLY A 260 -1.37 16.07 -3.99
C GLY A 260 -0.05 15.31 -3.80
N ARG A 261 -0.11 13.97 -3.72
CA ARG A 261 1.05 13.10 -3.48
C ARG A 261 1.12 11.99 -4.54
N PRO A 262 1.41 12.36 -5.80
CA PRO A 262 1.45 11.41 -6.91
C PRO A 262 2.45 10.30 -6.63
N SER A 263 1.99 9.07 -6.82
CA SER A 263 2.68 7.86 -6.43
C SER A 263 2.57 6.81 -7.53
N LEU A 264 3.61 5.98 -7.67
CA LEU A 264 3.67 4.90 -8.64
C LEU A 264 3.99 3.57 -7.96
N LEU A 265 3.05 2.64 -8.02
CA LEU A 265 3.24 1.26 -7.59
C LEU A 265 3.37 0.35 -8.81
N ARG A 266 4.44 -0.44 -8.86
CA ARG A 266 4.69 -1.39 -9.96
C ARG A 266 4.35 -2.79 -9.47
N VAL A 267 3.42 -3.44 -10.16
CA VAL A 267 2.85 -4.72 -9.72
C VAL A 267 3.22 -5.81 -10.72
N THR A 268 3.99 -6.79 -10.28
CA THR A 268 4.22 -8.02 -11.05
C THR A 268 3.16 -9.05 -10.64
N VAL A 269 2.43 -9.55 -11.62
CA VAL A 269 1.37 -10.53 -11.47
C VAL A 269 1.85 -11.88 -11.99
N PRO A 270 2.33 -12.79 -11.11
CA PRO A 270 2.76 -14.12 -11.52
C PRO A 270 1.55 -15.03 -11.86
N PRO A 271 1.75 -16.13 -12.60
CA PRO A 271 0.71 -17.11 -12.90
C PRO A 271 0.05 -17.72 -11.66
N THR A 272 0.81 -17.90 -10.58
CA THR A 272 0.36 -18.46 -9.32
C THR A 272 1.07 -17.77 -8.15
N GLY A 273 0.52 -17.91 -6.94
CA GLY A 273 1.11 -17.35 -5.73
C GLY A 273 0.85 -15.86 -5.54
N GLY A 274 1.60 -15.30 -4.59
CA GLY A 274 1.55 -13.90 -4.18
C GLY A 274 1.85 -12.90 -5.29
N ILE A 275 1.17 -11.76 -5.25
CA ILE A 275 1.45 -10.61 -6.10
C ILE A 275 2.65 -9.84 -5.55
N VAL A 276 3.56 -9.42 -6.43
CA VAL A 276 4.77 -8.68 -6.06
C VAL A 276 4.55 -7.19 -6.31
N VAL A 277 4.78 -6.36 -5.30
CA VAL A 277 4.66 -4.91 -5.40
C VAL A 277 6.02 -4.27 -5.19
N ARG A 278 6.49 -3.56 -6.21
CA ARG A 278 7.79 -2.88 -6.26
C ARG A 278 7.62 -1.36 -6.17
N GLY A 279 8.53 -0.73 -5.44
CA GLY A 279 8.63 0.72 -5.31
C GLY A 279 10.04 1.19 -4.99
N THR A 280 10.27 2.48 -5.19
CA THR A 280 11.41 3.22 -4.66
C THR A 280 11.02 3.89 -3.34
N ALA A 281 12.01 4.40 -2.61
CA ALA A 281 11.78 5.36 -1.54
C ALA A 281 12.91 6.39 -1.54
N ALA A 282 12.63 7.58 -1.01
CA ALA A 282 13.60 8.67 -0.91
C ALA A 282 13.50 9.36 0.45
N ALA A 283 14.62 9.89 0.93
CA ALA A 283 14.63 10.71 2.14
C ALA A 283 13.87 12.02 1.91
N LEU A 284 13.01 12.39 2.86
CA LEU A 284 12.37 13.70 2.91
C LEU A 284 13.31 14.71 3.60
N PRO A 285 13.30 15.98 3.18
CA PRO A 285 14.05 17.03 3.86
C PRO A 285 13.68 17.09 5.34
N ARG A 286 14.66 17.36 6.21
CA ARG A 286 14.35 17.70 7.60
C ARG A 286 13.65 19.07 7.61
N PRO A 287 12.56 19.23 8.39
CA PRO A 287 11.91 20.53 8.56
C PRO A 287 12.84 21.58 9.17
#